data_AF-A0AB38WQP2-F1
#
_entry.id   AF-A0AB38WQP2-F1
#
_cell.length_a   1.000
_cell.length_b   1.000
_cell.length_c   1.000
_cell.angle_alpha   90.00
_cell.angle_beta   90.00
_cell.angle_gamma   90.00
#
_symmetry.space_group_name_H-M   'P 1'
#
loop_
_entity.id
_entity.type
_entity.pdbx_description
1 polymer ?
#
loop_
_entity_poly.entity_id
_entity_poly.type
_entity_poly.pdbx_seq_one_letter_code
_entity_poly.pdbx_strand_id
1 'polypeptide(L)' 'MACSAEYGQAYRAASKEAVAYLHELTEEMNDRQANAVLNTAAFSLGATLRAHATALQDKADLE' A
#
# COMPACT_ATOMS: atom_id res chain seq x y z
N MET A 1 -1.42 23.00 -2.56
CA MET A 1 -0.24 22.39 -3.23
C MET A 1 -0.76 21.15 -3.92
N ALA A 2 -1.01 21.25 -5.23
CA ALA A 2 -1.44 20.13 -6.06
C ALA A 2 -0.43 18.98 -5.93
N CYS A 3 -0.90 17.76 -5.66
CA CYS A 3 -0.05 16.59 -5.82
C CYS A 3 0.19 16.40 -7.31
N SER A 4 1.44 16.55 -7.76
CA SER A 4 1.79 16.28 -9.16
C SER A 4 1.46 14.84 -9.52
N ALA A 5 1.13 14.58 -10.78
CA ALA A 5 0.90 13.21 -11.27
C ALA A 5 2.09 12.26 -10.97
N GLU A 6 3.31 12.81 -10.95
CA GLU A 6 4.54 12.13 -10.55
C GLU A 6 4.52 11.68 -9.09
N TYR A 7 4.03 12.53 -8.17
CA TYR A 7 3.84 12.15 -6.75
C TYR A 7 2.84 11.01 -6.61
N GLY A 8 1.72 11.06 -7.34
CA GLY A 8 0.73 9.98 -7.34
C GLY A 8 1.29 8.64 -7.84
N GLN A 9 2.13 8.66 -8.88
CA GLN A 9 2.81 7.47 -9.38
C GLN A 9 3.87 6.94 -8.40
N ALA A 10 4.71 7.82 -7.85
CA ALA A 10 5.72 7.45 -6.87
C ALA A 10 5.09 6.86 -5.59
N TYR A 11 4.00 7.46 -5.12
CA TYR A 11 3.24 6.96 -3.97
C TYR A 11 2.68 5.55 -4.23
N ARG A 12 2.13 5.31 -5.43
CA ARG A 12 1.64 3.98 -5.83
C ARG A 12 2.76 2.95 -5.91
N ALA A 13 3.92 3.33 -6.44
CA ALA A 13 5.08 2.44 -6.52
C ALA A 13 5.56 2.03 -5.12
N ALA A 14 5.79 3.01 -4.24
CA ALA A 14 6.19 2.78 -2.85
C ALA A 14 5.16 1.96 -2.07
N SER A 15 3.87 2.20 -2.31
CA SER A 15 2.78 1.43 -1.68
C SER A 15 2.81 -0.05 -2.09
N LYS A 16 3.11 -0.35 -3.37
CA LYS A 16 3.24 -1.73 -3.84
C LYS A 16 4.45 -2.43 -3.23
N GLU A 17 5.58 -1.72 -3.15
CA GLU A 17 6.82 -2.23 -2.57
C GLU A 17 6.65 -2.57 -1.08
N ALA A 18 6.00 -1.70 -0.31
CA ALA A 18 5.72 -1.95 1.11
C ALA A 18 4.84 -3.19 1.34
N VAL A 19 3.83 -3.41 0.50
CA VAL A 19 2.96 -4.59 0.58
C VAL A 19 3.69 -5.86 0.14
N ALA A 20 4.52 -5.78 -0.90
CA ALA A 20 5.34 -6.90 -1.37
C ALA A 20 6.35 -7.36 -0.30
N TYR A 21 7.04 -6.41 0.35
CA TYR A 21 7.97 -6.72 1.43
C TYR A 21 7.31 -7.44 2.61
N LEU A 22 6.09 -7.01 3.00
CA LEU A 22 5.33 -7.71 4.03
C LEU A 22 4.96 -9.13 3.62
N HIS A 23 4.64 -9.35 2.33
CA HIS A 23 4.34 -10.69 1.82
C HIS A 23 5.58 -11.61 1.83
N GLU A 24 6.74 -11.12 1.40
CA GLU A 24 8.00 -11.87 1.44
C GLU A 24 8.36 -12.28 2.89
N LEU A 25 8.23 -11.36 3.85
CA LEU A 25 8.45 -11.68 5.27
C LEU A 25 7.50 -12.77 5.78
N THR A 26 6.24 -12.79 5.34
CA THR A 26 5.32 -13.89 5.68
C THR A 26 5.72 -15.23 5.09
N GLU A 27 6.36 -15.28 3.92
CA GLU A 27 6.78 -16.55 3.32
C GLU A 27 7.99 -17.15 4.04
N GLU A 28 8.85 -16.31 4.60
CA GLU A 28 9.99 -16.73 5.43
C GLU A 28 9.58 -17.21 6.83
N MET A 29 8.36 -16.87 7.27
CA MET A 29 7.87 -17.22 8.59
C MET A 29 7.26 -18.64 8.61
N ASN A 30 7.80 -19.46 9.50
CA ASN A 30 7.38 -20.86 9.68
C ASN A 30 6.16 -21.01 10.62
N ASP A 31 5.72 -19.91 11.25
CA ASP A 31 4.57 -19.88 12.15
C ASP A 31 3.29 -19.50 11.38
N ARG A 32 2.35 -20.45 11.30
CA ARG A 32 1.10 -20.30 10.55
C ARG A 32 0.17 -19.23 11.13
N GLN A 33 0.18 -19.01 12.44
CA GLN A 33 -0.62 -17.95 13.08
C GLN A 33 -0.01 -16.58 12.81
N ALA A 34 1.31 -16.46 12.91
CA ALA A 34 1.99 -15.21 12.57
C ALA A 34 1.78 -14.84 11.08
N ASN A 35 1.78 -15.83 10.18
CA ASN A 35 1.48 -15.61 8.77
C ASN A 35 0.08 -15.08 8.52
N ALA A 36 -0.92 -15.59 9.26
CA ALA A 36 -2.29 -15.11 9.14
C ALA A 36 -2.43 -13.65 9.60
N VAL A 37 -1.76 -13.28 10.70
CA VAL A 37 -1.76 -11.91 11.23
C VAL A 37 -1.09 -10.94 10.27
N LEU A 38 0.09 -11.28 9.76
CA LEU A 38 0.82 -10.42 8.82
C LEU A 38 0.11 -10.26 7.48
N ASN A 39 -0.48 -11.33 6.92
CA ASN A 39 -1.30 -11.21 5.71
C ASN A 39 -2.52 -10.29 5.92
N THR A 40 -3.16 -10.36 7.09
CA THR A 40 -4.28 -9.48 7.44
C THR A 40 -3.82 -8.03 7.57
N ALA A 41 -2.65 -7.79 8.15
CA ALA A 41 -2.04 -6.47 8.26
C ALA A 41 -1.66 -5.90 6.88
N ALA A 42 -1.04 -6.72 6.02
CA ALA A 42 -0.67 -6.36 4.65
C ALA A 42 -1.91 -5.99 3.81
N PHE A 43 -2.99 -6.77 3.93
CA PHE A 43 -4.27 -6.46 3.28
C PHE A 43 -4.86 -5.12 3.76
N SER A 44 -4.89 -4.90 5.07
CA SER A 44 -5.42 -3.67 5.67
C SER A 44 -4.61 -2.44 5.27
N LEU A 45 -3.28 -2.59 5.22
CA LEU A 45 -2.36 -1.55 4.74
C LEU A 45 -2.63 -1.26 3.26
N GLY A 46 -2.73 -2.28 2.41
CA GLY A 46 -3.02 -2.13 0.98
C GLY A 46 -4.35 -1.42 0.72
N ALA A 47 -5.41 -1.75 1.47
CA ALA A 47 -6.70 -1.07 1.39
C ALA A 47 -6.60 0.42 1.77
N THR A 48 -5.87 0.74 2.84
CA THR A 48 -5.66 2.12 3.31
C THR A 48 -4.86 2.93 2.31
N LEU A 49 -3.76 2.38 1.80
CA LEU A 49 -2.91 3.03 0.80
C LEU A 49 -3.67 3.28 -0.51
N ARG A 50 -4.52 2.33 -0.94
CA ARG A 50 -5.39 2.49 -2.10
C ARG A 50 -6.40 3.63 -1.91
N ALA A 51 -7.09 3.66 -0.78
CA ALA A 51 -8.05 4.74 -0.48
C ALA A 51 -7.37 6.11 -0.47
N HIS A 52 -6.17 6.20 0.11
CA HIS A 52 -5.39 7.43 0.11
C HIS A 52 -4.92 7.81 -1.31
N ALA A 53 -4.47 6.86 -2.12
CA ALA A 53 -4.08 7.10 -3.51
C ALA A 53 -5.26 7.57 -4.38
N THR A 54 -6.47 7.07 -4.13
CA THR A 54 -7.70 7.56 -4.78
C THR A 54 -8.02 8.98 -4.35
N ALA A 55 -7.99 9.27 -3.05
CA ALA A 55 -8.24 10.63 -2.55
C ALA A 55 -7.21 11.66 -3.05
N LEU A 56 -5.97 11.24 -3.30
CA LEU A 56 -4.94 12.06 -3.93
C LEU A 56 -5.23 12.33 -5.40
N GLN A 57 -5.75 11.33 -6.13
CA GLN A 57 -6.13 11.48 -7.54
C GLN A 57 -7.36 12.37 -7.70
N ASP A 58 -8.41 12.17 -6.90
CA ASP A 58 -9.63 13.00 -6.94
C ASP A 58 -9.30 14.48 -6.66
N LYS A 59 -8.34 14.76 -5.78
CA LYS A 59 -7.86 16.13 -5.52
C LYS A 59 -7.06 16.72 -6.69
N ALA A 60 -6.34 15.88 -7.43
CA ALA A 60 -5.58 16.33 -8.60
C ALA A 60 -6.49 16.60 -9.82
N ASP A 61 -7.62 15.88 -9.94
CA ASP A 61 -8.60 16.06 -11.02
C ASP A 61 -9.58 17.25 -10.78
N LEU A 62 -9.60 17.82 -9.57
CA LEU A 62 -10.45 18.96 -9.16
C LEU A 62 -9.78 20.34 -9.32
N GLU A 63 -8.45 20.40 -9.56
CA GLU A 63 -7.67 21.62 -9.82
C GLU A 63 -7.39 21.80 -11.31
#